data_AF-A0A356F4P8-F1
#
_entry.id   AF-A0A356F4P8-F1
#
_cell.length_a   1.000
_cell.length_b   1.000
_cell.length_c   1.000
_cell.angle_alpha   90.00
_cell.angle_beta   90.00
_cell.angle_gamma   90.00
#
_symmetry.space_group_name_H-M   'P 1'
#
loop_
_entity.id
_entity.type
_entity.pdbx_description
1 polymer ?
#
loop_
_entity_poly.entity_id
_entity_poly.type
_entity_poly.pdbx_seq_one_letter_code
_entity_poly.pdbx_strand_id
1 'polypeptide(L)'
;GVLAIIGVLSVGGIAGYSQAMEKWKVNKLVSEYSLLIHGLIEHYDALLKQTDTSYIAQYVLDLGLVPETWKLFNERYLSDSSNNLVQIFINASSTPYHMTVDFNLGGMTDDDNGNHISSAFSEKTCRKIFSNLVYPLHNLIRYTMVYRSTNGKNDTFTVYTGDAYCHKENSKCLSSITVAEIHNICKTCDKTTQRCNVTIGF
;
A
#
# COMPACT_ATOMS: atom_id res chain seq x y z
N GLY A 1 31.47 4.50 39.24
CA GLY A 1 31.57 3.52 38.13
C GLY A 1 30.23 2.93 37.72
N VAL A 2 29.36 2.52 38.65
CA VAL A 2 28.16 1.70 38.35
C VAL A 2 26.94 2.51 37.84
N LEU A 3 26.81 3.80 38.18
CA LEU A 3 25.69 4.64 37.73
C LEU A 3 25.66 4.93 36.22
N ALA A 4 26.82 4.95 35.55
CA ALA A 4 26.89 5.21 34.11
C ALA A 4 26.32 4.04 33.28
N ILE A 5 26.36 2.81 33.81
CA ILE A 5 25.93 1.60 33.10
C ILE A 5 24.40 1.50 33.06
N ILE A 6 23.71 1.98 34.11
CA ILE A 6 22.24 1.99 34.18
C ILE A 6 21.65 3.03 33.20
N GLY A 7 22.32 4.17 33.01
CA GLY A 7 21.94 5.20 32.03
C GLY A 7 22.01 4.71 30.58
N VAL A 8 23.04 3.95 30.22
CA VAL A 8 23.21 3.43 28.84
C VAL A 8 22.19 2.34 28.51
N LEU A 9 21.85 1.47 29.46
CA LEU A 9 20.83 0.43 29.27
C LEU A 9 19.40 0.98 29.23
N SER A 10 19.12 2.08 29.95
CA SER A 10 17.79 2.71 29.96
C SER A 10 17.51 3.49 28.67
N VAL A 11 18.46 4.29 28.18
CA VAL A 11 18.27 5.03 26.91
C VAL A 11 18.34 4.07 25.70
N GLY A 12 19.24 3.08 25.72
CA GLY A 12 19.31 2.04 24.69
C GLY A 12 18.12 1.07 24.68
N GLY A 13 17.61 0.71 25.86
CA GLY A 13 16.44 -0.18 26.01
C GLY A 13 15.13 0.46 25.58
N ILE A 14 14.91 1.75 25.88
CA ILE A 14 13.72 2.49 25.46
C ILE A 14 13.74 2.73 23.93
N ALA A 15 14.89 3.10 23.36
CA ALA A 15 15.05 3.24 21.91
C ALA A 15 14.87 1.91 21.17
N GLY A 16 15.41 0.81 21.73
CA GLY A 16 15.24 -0.54 21.19
C GLY A 16 13.79 -1.02 21.22
N TYR A 17 13.07 -0.78 22.33
CA TYR A 17 11.65 -1.10 22.45
C TYR A 17 10.80 -0.34 21.42
N SER A 18 11.05 0.97 21.25
CA SER A 18 10.34 1.79 20.25
C SER A 18 10.52 1.24 18.83
N GLN A 19 11.75 0.88 18.45
CA GLN A 19 12.03 0.28 17.13
C GLN A 19 11.39 -1.10 16.96
N ALA A 20 11.41 -1.94 18.00
CA ALA A 20 10.78 -3.25 17.99
C ALA A 20 9.26 -3.15 17.84
N MET A 21 8.62 -2.22 18.55
CA MET A 21 7.19 -1.95 18.46
C MET A 21 6.81 -1.41 17.09
N GLU A 22 7.59 -0.50 16.52
CA GLU A 22 7.38 0.00 15.15
C GLU A 22 7.47 -1.14 14.13
N LYS A 23 8.48 -2.02 14.25
CA LYS A 23 8.62 -3.20 13.39
C LYS A 23 7.44 -4.15 13.54
N TRP A 24 6.96 -4.38 14.76
CA TRP A 24 5.78 -5.20 15.03
C TRP A 24 4.53 -4.61 14.38
N LYS A 25 4.29 -3.30 14.51
CA LYS A 25 3.15 -2.62 13.86
C LYS A 25 3.17 -2.77 12.34
N VAL A 26 4.32 -2.50 11.71
CA VAL A 26 4.47 -2.64 10.25
C VAL A 26 4.27 -4.08 9.80
N ASN A 27 4.83 -5.06 10.53
CA ASN A 27 4.66 -6.47 10.18
C ASN A 27 3.21 -6.94 10.34
N LYS A 28 2.53 -6.52 11.42
CA LYS A 28 1.11 -6.80 11.63
C LYS A 28 0.30 -6.26 10.45
N LEU A 29 0.50 -4.99 10.09
CA LEU A 29 -0.20 -4.35 9.00
C LEU A 29 -0.02 -5.06 7.66
N VAL A 30 1.22 -5.44 7.32
CA VAL A 30 1.49 -6.20 6.09
C VAL A 30 0.83 -7.58 6.09
N SER A 31 0.70 -8.22 7.26
CA SER A 31 -0.06 -9.46 7.40
C SER A 31 -1.55 -9.26 7.14
N GLU A 32 -2.13 -8.16 7.61
CA GLU A 32 -3.54 -7.81 7.36
C GLU A 32 -3.77 -7.53 5.86
N TYR A 33 -2.83 -6.84 5.19
CA TYR A 33 -2.90 -6.64 3.74
C TYR A 33 -2.73 -7.94 2.96
N SER A 34 -1.90 -8.86 3.42
CA SER A 34 -1.78 -10.19 2.78
C SER A 34 -3.08 -10.97 2.88
N LEU A 35 -3.80 -10.91 4.00
CA LEU A 35 -5.12 -11.52 4.15
C LEU A 35 -6.10 -10.94 3.14
N LEU A 36 -6.18 -9.61 3.05
CA LEU A 36 -7.01 -8.91 2.06
C LEU A 36 -6.70 -9.38 0.63
N ILE A 37 -5.44 -9.31 0.22
CA ILE A 37 -5.04 -9.62 -1.15
C ILE A 37 -5.35 -11.09 -1.51
N HIS A 38 -5.07 -12.03 -0.61
CA HIS A 38 -5.40 -13.44 -0.88
C HIS A 38 -6.90 -13.67 -1.00
N GLY A 39 -7.72 -13.05 -0.12
CA GLY A 39 -9.17 -13.12 -0.22
C GLY A 39 -9.72 -12.50 -1.52
N LEU A 40 -9.16 -11.36 -1.94
CA LEU A 40 -9.53 -10.73 -3.21
C LEU A 40 -9.18 -11.61 -4.42
N ILE A 41 -8.03 -12.28 -4.39
CA ILE A 41 -7.61 -13.21 -5.45
C ILE A 41 -8.55 -14.43 -5.49
N GLU A 42 -8.89 -15.00 -4.33
CA GLU A 42 -9.79 -16.16 -4.23
C GLU A 42 -11.18 -15.85 -4.79
N HIS A 43 -11.69 -14.63 -4.57
CA HIS A 43 -13.00 -14.19 -5.05
C HIS A 43 -12.96 -13.35 -6.34
N TYR A 44 -11.82 -13.31 -7.03
CA TYR A 44 -11.56 -12.36 -8.13
C TYR A 44 -12.65 -12.38 -9.22
N ASP A 45 -12.97 -13.55 -9.76
CA ASP A 45 -13.96 -13.71 -10.84
C ASP A 45 -15.38 -13.31 -10.41
N ALA A 46 -15.73 -13.54 -9.15
CA ALA A 46 -17.03 -13.17 -8.61
C ALA A 46 -17.13 -11.64 -8.45
N LEU A 47 -16.06 -11.03 -7.93
CA LEU A 47 -15.97 -9.58 -7.74
C LEU A 47 -15.99 -8.85 -9.08
N LEU A 48 -15.26 -9.30 -10.11
CA LEU A 48 -15.26 -8.68 -11.43
C LEU A 48 -16.63 -8.66 -12.13
N LYS A 49 -17.50 -9.63 -11.83
CA LYS A 49 -18.85 -9.71 -12.41
C LYS A 49 -19.84 -8.76 -11.74
N GLN A 50 -19.48 -8.15 -10.61
CA GLN A 50 -20.29 -7.13 -9.98
C GLN A 50 -20.11 -5.80 -10.73
N THR A 51 -20.95 -5.58 -11.74
CA THR A 51 -20.85 -4.45 -12.67
C THR A 51 -21.43 -3.13 -12.14
N ASP A 52 -22.07 -3.14 -10.97
CA ASP A 52 -22.87 -1.99 -10.51
C ASP A 52 -22.12 -1.09 -9.51
N THR A 53 -20.99 -1.52 -8.95
CA THR A 53 -20.23 -0.74 -7.97
C THR A 53 -18.76 -0.70 -8.33
N SER A 54 -18.27 0.46 -8.77
CA SER A 54 -16.83 0.66 -8.99
C SER A 54 -16.01 0.46 -7.71
N TYR A 55 -16.62 0.64 -6.52
CA TYR A 55 -15.97 0.47 -5.22
C TYR A 55 -16.63 -0.65 -4.42
N ILE A 56 -15.82 -1.52 -3.79
CA ILE A 56 -16.30 -2.74 -3.12
C ILE A 56 -15.97 -2.79 -1.62
N ALA A 57 -15.77 -1.64 -0.98
CA ALA A 57 -15.33 -1.56 0.41
C ALA A 57 -16.28 -2.30 1.39
N GLN A 58 -17.60 -2.12 1.25
CA GLN A 58 -18.57 -2.81 2.10
C GLN A 58 -18.55 -4.34 1.88
N TYR A 59 -18.48 -4.80 0.63
CA TYR A 59 -18.40 -6.22 0.30
C TYR A 59 -17.16 -6.89 0.90
N VAL A 60 -16.02 -6.21 0.91
CA VAL A 60 -14.78 -6.71 1.54
C VAL A 60 -14.98 -6.95 3.04
N LEU A 61 -15.74 -6.10 3.74
CA LEU A 61 -16.09 -6.30 5.15
C LEU A 61 -17.09 -7.43 5.34
N ASP A 62 -18.16 -7.46 4.54
CA ASP A 62 -19.23 -8.45 4.65
C ASP A 62 -18.74 -9.88 4.40
N LEU A 63 -17.76 -10.04 3.51
CA LEU A 63 -17.09 -11.31 3.24
C LEU A 63 -16.00 -11.67 4.27
N GLY A 64 -15.68 -10.77 5.21
CA GLY A 64 -14.64 -11.01 6.21
C GLY A 64 -13.23 -11.13 5.62
N LEU A 65 -12.94 -10.48 4.50
CA LEU A 65 -11.62 -10.55 3.84
C LEU A 65 -10.54 -9.72 4.56
N VAL A 66 -10.93 -8.99 5.60
CA VAL A 66 -10.05 -8.16 6.43
C VAL A 66 -10.33 -8.45 7.91
N PRO A 67 -9.38 -8.17 8.81
CA PRO A 67 -9.63 -8.32 10.24
C PRO A 67 -10.77 -7.42 10.72
N GLU A 68 -11.48 -7.85 11.77
CA GLU A 68 -12.58 -7.07 12.40
C GLU A 68 -12.15 -5.69 12.92
N THR A 69 -10.85 -5.44 13.06
CA THR A 69 -10.33 -4.12 13.43
C THR A 69 -10.47 -3.08 12.33
N TRP A 70 -10.67 -3.51 11.08
CA TRP A 70 -10.90 -2.62 9.94
C TRP A 70 -12.34 -2.10 9.96
N LYS A 71 -12.53 -0.89 9.44
CA LYS A 71 -13.83 -0.21 9.45
C LYS A 71 -14.11 0.45 8.11
N LEU A 72 -15.39 0.56 7.77
CA LEU A 72 -15.80 1.42 6.66
C LEU A 72 -15.49 2.87 7.02
N PHE A 73 -14.73 3.57 6.18
CA PHE A 73 -14.49 5.00 6.32
C PHE A 73 -15.53 5.79 5.52
N ASN A 74 -15.82 5.36 4.30
CA ASN A 74 -16.94 5.81 3.45
C ASN A 74 -17.22 4.75 2.37
N GLU A 75 -18.05 5.04 1.37
CA GLU A 75 -18.40 4.05 0.34
C GLU A 75 -17.20 3.57 -0.50
N ARG A 76 -16.06 4.28 -0.46
CA ARG A 76 -14.87 3.98 -1.25
C ARG A 76 -13.74 3.37 -0.44
N TYR A 77 -13.54 3.81 0.79
CA TYR A 77 -12.37 3.49 1.59
C TYR A 77 -12.71 2.67 2.83
N LEU A 78 -11.83 1.74 3.14
CA LEU A 78 -11.69 1.12 4.45
C LEU A 78 -10.58 1.82 5.24
N SER A 79 -10.77 1.97 6.53
CA SER A 79 -9.71 2.34 7.47
C SER A 79 -9.18 1.07 8.13
N ASP A 80 -7.87 0.84 8.02
CA ASP A 80 -7.23 -0.32 8.66
C ASP A 80 -6.94 -0.09 10.16
N SER A 81 -6.30 -1.09 10.79
CA SER A 81 -5.95 -1.06 12.22
C SER A 81 -4.98 0.05 12.63
N SER A 82 -4.36 0.74 11.66
CA SER A 82 -3.41 1.83 11.85
C SER A 82 -3.88 3.15 11.23
N ASN A 83 -5.17 3.24 10.87
CA ASN A 83 -5.79 4.40 10.21
C ASN A 83 -5.23 4.74 8.83
N ASN A 84 -4.60 3.78 8.14
CA ASN A 84 -4.36 3.95 6.71
C ASN A 84 -5.67 3.73 5.95
N LEU A 85 -5.83 4.39 4.81
CA LEU A 85 -7.03 4.27 3.99
C LEU A 85 -6.76 3.35 2.80
N VAL A 86 -7.57 2.29 2.68
CA VAL A 86 -7.46 1.28 1.63
C VAL A 86 -8.67 1.37 0.72
N GLN A 87 -8.44 1.54 -0.58
CA GLN A 87 -9.49 1.56 -1.58
C GLN A 87 -9.38 0.32 -2.45
N ILE A 88 -10.50 -0.34 -2.70
CA ILE A 88 -10.56 -1.48 -3.62
C ILE A 88 -11.62 -1.16 -4.67
N PHE A 89 -11.20 -1.22 -5.94
CA PHE A 89 -12.07 -0.86 -7.05
C PHE A 89 -11.82 -1.70 -8.29
N ILE A 90 -12.85 -1.81 -9.11
CA ILE A 90 -12.81 -2.52 -10.40
C ILE A 90 -12.70 -1.48 -11.51
N ASN A 91 -11.67 -1.62 -12.34
CA ASN A 91 -11.44 -0.75 -13.48
C ASN A 91 -12.28 -1.20 -14.68
N ALA A 92 -13.57 -0.87 -14.64
CA ALA A 92 -14.51 -1.20 -15.72
C ALA A 92 -14.23 -0.43 -17.05
N SER A 93 -13.37 0.60 -17.01
CA SER A 93 -12.98 1.35 -18.21
C SER A 93 -11.80 0.72 -18.98
N SER A 94 -11.16 -0.31 -18.44
CA SER A 94 -10.04 -1.02 -19.08
C SER A 94 -10.51 -2.36 -19.64
N THR A 95 -10.00 -2.80 -20.79
CA THR A 95 -10.30 -4.14 -21.32
C THR A 95 -9.02 -5.01 -21.33
N PRO A 96 -9.03 -6.19 -20.66
CA PRO A 96 -10.08 -6.71 -19.79
C PRO A 96 -10.20 -5.90 -18.47
N TYR A 97 -11.37 -5.98 -17.83
CA TYR A 97 -11.58 -5.43 -16.48
C TYR A 97 -10.54 -6.02 -15.52
N HIS A 98 -10.05 -5.18 -14.62
CA HIS A 98 -9.00 -5.55 -13.68
C HIS A 98 -9.24 -4.89 -12.34
N MET A 99 -8.84 -5.55 -11.26
CA MET A 99 -9.03 -5.03 -9.90
C MET A 99 -7.84 -4.17 -9.52
N THR A 100 -8.06 -3.13 -8.72
CA THR A 100 -6.99 -2.32 -8.14
C THR A 100 -7.22 -2.09 -6.66
N VAL A 101 -6.12 -2.19 -5.92
CA VAL A 101 -6.04 -1.90 -4.50
C VAL A 101 -5.07 -0.75 -4.29
N ASP A 102 -5.54 0.33 -3.67
CA ASP A 102 -4.74 1.49 -3.31
C ASP A 102 -4.58 1.60 -1.79
N PHE A 103 -3.34 1.57 -1.32
CA PHE A 103 -2.97 1.76 0.08
C PHE A 103 -2.47 3.18 0.32
N ASN A 104 -3.31 4.04 0.89
CA ASN A 104 -2.96 5.41 1.30
C ASN A 104 -2.35 5.34 2.71
N LEU A 105 -1.04 5.08 2.75
CA LEU A 105 -0.27 4.90 3.98
C LEU A 105 -0.21 6.23 4.76
N GLY A 106 -0.56 6.20 6.04
CA GLY A 106 -0.71 7.40 6.88
C GLY A 106 -2.05 8.10 6.73
N GLY A 107 -2.98 7.54 5.96
CA GLY A 107 -4.28 8.15 5.67
C GLY A 107 -4.17 9.26 4.62
N MET A 108 -5.17 10.14 4.60
CA MET A 108 -5.21 11.33 3.76
C MET A 108 -5.60 12.53 4.61
N THR A 109 -4.93 13.65 4.38
CA THR A 109 -5.25 14.95 4.96
C THR A 109 -5.35 15.97 3.84
N ASP A 110 -5.94 17.13 4.09
CA ASP A 110 -6.01 18.21 3.10
C ASP A 110 -4.94 19.27 3.40
N ASP A 111 -4.35 19.83 2.34
CA ASP A 111 -3.55 21.05 2.43
C ASP A 111 -4.45 22.30 2.55
N ASP A 112 -3.85 23.48 2.73
CA ASP A 112 -4.58 24.75 2.85
C ASP A 112 -5.42 25.09 1.61
N ASN A 113 -5.15 24.46 0.46
CA ASN A 113 -5.87 24.65 -0.80
C ASN A 113 -6.95 23.58 -1.03
N GLY A 114 -7.15 22.66 -0.07
CA GLY A 114 -8.10 21.56 -0.18
C GLY A 114 -7.62 20.39 -1.06
N ASN A 115 -6.33 20.32 -1.39
CA ASN A 115 -5.77 19.16 -2.08
C ASN A 115 -5.48 18.05 -1.08
N HIS A 116 -5.85 16.81 -1.44
CA HIS A 116 -5.44 15.65 -0.66
C HIS A 116 -3.91 15.48 -0.70
N ILE A 117 -3.32 15.29 0.48
CA ILE A 117 -1.90 15.02 0.70
C ILE A 117 -1.72 13.83 1.65
N SER A 118 -0.56 13.18 1.55
CA SER A 118 -0.18 12.04 2.40
C SER A 118 0.92 12.43 3.39
N SER A 119 0.61 13.37 4.28
CA SER A 119 1.54 13.95 5.27
C SER A 119 2.24 12.90 6.14
N ALA A 120 1.53 11.82 6.49
CA ALA A 120 2.03 10.72 7.31
C ALA A 120 2.51 9.49 6.50
N PHE A 121 2.80 9.63 5.19
CA PHE A 121 3.24 8.51 4.36
C PHE A 121 4.49 7.81 4.93
N SER A 122 4.35 6.51 5.19
CA SER A 122 5.41 5.68 5.75
C SER A 122 6.21 4.96 4.66
N GLU A 123 7.41 5.47 4.38
CA GLU A 123 8.36 4.85 3.46
C GLU A 123 8.73 3.44 3.91
N LYS A 124 8.85 3.21 5.22
CA LYS A 124 9.16 1.91 5.80
C LYS A 124 8.06 0.89 5.52
N THR A 125 6.80 1.29 5.69
CA THR A 125 5.65 0.44 5.39
C THR A 125 5.58 0.16 3.90
N CYS A 126 5.75 1.18 3.04
CA CYS A 126 5.81 1.02 1.59
C CYS A 126 6.86 -0.04 1.19
N ARG A 127 8.11 0.07 1.67
CA ARG A 127 9.15 -0.91 1.33
C ARG A 127 8.80 -2.32 1.79
N LYS A 128 8.12 -2.46 2.94
CA LYS A 128 7.69 -3.76 3.46
C LYS A 128 6.56 -4.37 2.65
N ILE A 129 5.61 -3.57 2.17
CA ILE A 129 4.60 -4.02 1.21
C ILE A 129 5.29 -4.52 -0.06
N PHE A 130 6.23 -3.74 -0.61
CA PHE A 130 6.95 -4.16 -1.81
C PHE A 130 7.74 -5.47 -1.62
N SER A 131 8.47 -5.60 -0.51
CA SER A 131 9.34 -6.74 -0.27
C SER A 131 8.59 -8.01 0.14
N ASN A 132 7.50 -7.88 0.89
CA ASN A 132 6.85 -9.02 1.54
C ASN A 132 5.48 -9.37 0.95
N LEU A 133 4.90 -8.51 0.11
CA LEU A 133 3.60 -8.74 -0.52
C LEU A 133 3.69 -8.63 -2.05
N VAL A 134 4.21 -7.53 -2.57
CA VAL A 134 4.28 -7.31 -4.03
C VAL A 134 5.26 -8.27 -4.70
N TYR A 135 6.50 -8.35 -4.19
CA TYR A 135 7.54 -9.18 -4.81
C TYR A 135 7.16 -10.67 -4.84
N PRO A 136 6.64 -11.29 -3.76
CA PRO A 136 6.16 -12.67 -3.82
C PRO A 136 5.02 -12.91 -4.81
N LEU A 137 4.18 -11.89 -5.07
CA LEU A 137 3.05 -11.96 -6.00
C LEU A 137 3.41 -11.47 -7.41
N HIS A 138 4.71 -11.36 -7.75
CA HIS A 138 5.20 -10.80 -9.00
C HIS A 138 4.58 -11.40 -10.27
N ASN A 139 4.14 -12.67 -10.24
CA ASN A 139 3.51 -13.31 -11.39
C ASN A 139 1.99 -13.06 -11.49
N LEU A 140 1.33 -12.73 -10.38
CA LEU A 140 -0.13 -12.50 -10.32
C LEU A 140 -0.50 -11.04 -10.50
N ILE A 141 0.40 -10.13 -10.13
CA ILE A 141 0.18 -8.69 -10.23
C ILE A 141 0.26 -8.28 -11.70
N ARG A 142 -0.75 -7.56 -12.20
CA ARG A 142 -0.69 -6.94 -13.52
C ARG A 142 0.24 -5.73 -13.52
N TYR A 143 0.10 -4.85 -12.54
CA TYR A 143 0.99 -3.71 -12.36
C TYR A 143 1.03 -3.23 -10.91
N THR A 144 2.08 -2.51 -10.55
CA THR A 144 2.19 -1.84 -9.27
C THR A 144 3.04 -0.58 -9.39
N MET A 145 2.76 0.38 -8.51
CA MET A 145 3.43 1.67 -8.48
C MET A 145 3.28 2.31 -7.11
N VAL A 146 4.11 3.32 -6.85
CA VAL A 146 3.79 4.35 -5.87
C VAL A 146 3.19 5.50 -6.66
N TYR A 147 1.84 5.56 -6.69
CA TYR A 147 1.13 6.67 -7.29
C TYR A 147 1.41 7.94 -6.48
N ARG A 148 1.53 9.06 -7.19
CA ARG A 148 1.70 10.39 -6.61
C ARG A 148 0.79 11.35 -7.36
N SER A 149 -0.04 12.09 -6.64
CA SER A 149 -0.87 13.12 -7.26
C SER A 149 0.04 14.18 -7.87
N THR A 150 -0.27 14.56 -9.10
CA THR A 150 0.57 15.52 -9.81
C THR A 150 0.20 16.96 -9.48
N ASN A 151 -1.01 17.22 -8.98
CA ASN A 151 -1.55 18.55 -8.67
C ASN A 151 -1.25 19.57 -9.80
N GLY A 152 -1.39 19.13 -11.06
CA GLY A 152 -1.11 19.94 -12.25
C GLY A 152 0.34 19.93 -12.75
N LYS A 153 1.25 19.18 -12.11
CA LYS A 153 2.63 18.97 -12.57
C LYS A 153 2.69 17.85 -13.61
N ASN A 154 3.68 17.90 -14.52
CA ASN A 154 4.01 16.78 -15.40
C ASN A 154 4.95 15.81 -14.67
N ASP A 155 4.43 15.11 -13.65
CA ASP A 155 5.19 14.12 -12.89
C ASP A 155 4.99 12.73 -13.51
N THR A 156 6.09 12.02 -13.75
CA THR A 156 6.07 10.64 -14.21
C THR A 156 6.44 9.73 -13.05
N PHE A 157 5.63 8.71 -12.79
CA PHE A 157 5.93 7.69 -11.80
C PHE A 157 6.29 6.37 -12.49
N THR A 158 7.16 5.60 -11.84
CA THR A 158 7.59 4.29 -12.35
C THR A 158 6.50 3.27 -12.09
N VAL A 159 6.05 2.60 -13.15
CA VAL A 159 5.15 1.45 -13.08
C VAL A 159 5.99 0.18 -13.26
N TYR A 160 5.84 -0.75 -12.33
CA TYR A 160 6.37 -2.10 -12.45
C TYR A 160 5.26 -3.04 -12.90
N THR A 161 5.57 -3.91 -13.84
CA THR A 161 4.63 -4.88 -14.41
C THR A 161 4.97 -6.26 -13.86
N GLY A 162 3.95 -7.06 -13.53
CA GLY A 162 4.23 -8.45 -13.14
C GLY A 162 4.68 -9.30 -14.32
N ASP A 163 5.33 -10.40 -14.00
CA ASP A 163 6.09 -11.17 -14.98
C ASP A 163 5.22 -11.76 -16.08
N ALA A 164 4.04 -12.25 -15.73
CA ALA A 164 3.05 -12.76 -16.69
C ALA A 164 2.57 -11.70 -17.69
N TYR A 165 2.80 -10.41 -17.42
CA TYR A 165 2.40 -9.28 -18.24
C TYR A 165 3.60 -8.47 -18.78
N CYS A 166 4.83 -8.86 -18.42
CA CYS A 166 6.04 -8.11 -18.75
C CYS A 166 6.59 -8.52 -20.12
N HIS A 167 6.01 -7.96 -21.20
CA HIS A 167 6.31 -8.39 -22.56
C HIS A 167 7.01 -7.37 -23.45
N LYS A 168 7.06 -6.08 -23.06
CA LYS A 168 7.64 -5.04 -23.92
C LYS A 168 9.11 -4.81 -23.59
N GLU A 169 9.90 -4.57 -24.64
CA GLU A 169 11.25 -4.05 -24.52
C GLU A 169 11.25 -2.78 -23.64
N ASN A 170 12.16 -2.73 -22.66
CA ASN A 170 12.26 -1.69 -21.62
C ASN A 170 11.17 -1.66 -20.54
N SER A 171 10.31 -2.68 -20.44
CA SER A 171 9.39 -2.80 -19.29
C SER A 171 10.16 -3.06 -17.99
N LYS A 172 9.72 -2.42 -16.90
CA LYS A 172 10.22 -2.71 -15.55
C LYS A 172 9.47 -3.92 -14.98
N CYS A 173 10.04 -5.12 -15.13
CA CYS A 173 9.43 -6.35 -14.60
C CYS A 173 9.63 -6.48 -13.08
N LEU A 174 8.63 -6.99 -12.38
CA LEU A 174 8.68 -7.18 -10.92
C LEU A 174 9.74 -8.20 -10.48
N SER A 175 9.98 -9.28 -11.22
CA SER A 175 11.09 -10.22 -10.92
C SER A 175 12.47 -9.55 -10.86
N SER A 176 12.66 -8.46 -11.61
CA SER A 176 13.93 -7.76 -11.72
C SER A 176 14.10 -6.61 -10.71
N ILE A 177 13.07 -6.31 -9.91
CA ILE A 177 13.11 -5.17 -9.00
C ILE A 177 14.17 -5.37 -7.91
N THR A 178 15.04 -4.38 -7.76
CA THR A 178 16.08 -4.40 -6.73
C THR A 178 15.61 -3.76 -5.43
N VAL A 179 16.28 -4.09 -4.31
CA VAL A 179 16.05 -3.42 -3.02
C VAL A 179 16.28 -1.90 -3.12
N ALA A 180 17.25 -1.48 -3.94
CA ALA A 180 17.54 -0.06 -4.19
C ALA A 180 16.39 0.62 -4.94
N GLU A 181 15.81 -0.04 -5.95
CA GLU A 181 14.63 0.46 -6.65
C GLU A 181 13.41 0.56 -5.73
N ILE A 182 13.14 -0.46 -4.91
CA ILE A 182 12.07 -0.42 -3.90
C ILE A 182 12.27 0.78 -2.94
N HIS A 183 13.49 0.99 -2.48
CA HIS A 183 13.81 2.13 -1.62
C HIS A 183 13.52 3.46 -2.34
N ASN A 184 13.98 3.59 -3.59
CA ASN A 184 13.83 4.81 -4.36
C ASN A 184 12.36 5.13 -4.64
N ILE A 185 11.55 4.17 -5.11
CA ILE A 185 10.14 4.43 -5.40
C ILE A 185 9.36 4.86 -4.15
N CYS A 186 9.65 4.26 -2.99
CA CYS A 186 8.97 4.63 -1.74
C CYS A 186 9.39 6.00 -1.21
N LYS A 187 10.53 6.55 -1.66
CA LYS A 187 11.04 7.87 -1.24
C LYS A 187 10.52 9.02 -2.12
N THR A 188 9.92 8.72 -3.27
CA THR A 188 9.50 9.76 -4.24
C THR A 188 8.30 10.60 -3.80
N CYS A 189 7.60 10.21 -2.73
CA CYS A 189 6.44 10.91 -2.22
C CYS A 189 6.80 12.25 -1.55
N ASP A 190 6.39 13.38 -2.12
CA ASP A 190 6.37 14.66 -1.42
C ASP A 190 5.13 14.74 -0.53
N LYS A 191 5.32 14.47 0.76
CA LYS A 191 4.26 14.39 1.77
C LYS A 191 3.56 15.73 2.03
N THR A 192 4.15 16.83 1.58
CA THR A 192 3.61 18.19 1.80
C THR A 192 2.73 18.68 0.67
N THR A 193 2.93 18.16 -0.54
CA THR A 193 2.21 18.62 -1.73
C THR A 193 1.55 17.51 -2.53
N GLN A 194 1.76 16.24 -2.20
CA GLN A 194 1.23 15.11 -2.95
C GLN A 194 0.45 14.14 -2.06
N ARG A 195 -0.65 13.62 -2.61
CA ARG A 195 -1.23 12.37 -2.18
C ARG A 195 -0.41 11.23 -2.77
N CYS A 196 -0.04 10.26 -1.94
CA CYS A 196 0.71 9.09 -2.35
C CYS A 196 0.05 7.81 -1.89
N ASN A 197 0.00 6.82 -2.77
CA ASN A 197 -0.50 5.50 -2.42
C ASN A 197 0.30 4.42 -3.12
N VAL A 198 0.45 3.28 -2.43
CA VAL A 198 0.95 2.06 -3.06
C VAL A 198 -0.22 1.43 -3.80
N THR A 199 -0.11 1.32 -5.12
CA THR A 199 -1.15 0.75 -5.98
C THR A 199 -0.74 -0.64 -6.42
N ILE A 200 -1.67 -1.59 -6.35
CA ILE A 200 -1.51 -2.94 -6.89
C ILE A 200 -2.71 -3.27 -7.76
N GLY A 201 -2.46 -3.57 -9.03
CA GLY A 201 -3.47 -4.03 -9.98
C GLY A 201 -3.31 -5.52 -10.28
N PHE A 202 -4.43 -6.24 -10.36
CA PHE A 202 -4.54 -7.65 -10.73
C PHE A 202 -5.36 -7.75 -12.01
#